data_AF-A0A1V9K0N2-F1
#
_entry.id   AF-A0A1V9K0N2-F1
#
_cell.length_a   1.000
_cell.length_b   1.000
_cell.length_c   1.000
_cell.angle_alpha   90.00
_cell.angle_beta   90.00
_cell.angle_gamma   90.00
#
_symmetry.space_group_name_H-M   'P 1'
#
loop_
_entity.id
_entity.type
_entity.pdbx_description
1 polymer ?
#
loop_
_entity_poly.entity_id
_entity_poly.type
_entity_poly.pdbx_seq_one_letter_code
_entity_poly.pdbx_strand_id
1 'polypeptide(L)'
;MRRRDEGDTDVNHWQARARPLPATTAAAVMAAALLAGCSSNQPPSPAAPFAATRNVHPLTDAQLLRISDAQQVLLRRCMNRNGFAYWQAQRLSLEESRTAGYVSDDVNWARKHGYGSRITVKDDRSRRHNPNIAYHASLSAAQRGKCDAAMDGGLDAPVITADLPRGGIVKKREGGCVAESEKQLYGDVRGWFRADKLASSLQALYVPKIMADPKFTTTLSAWSQCMNRTGHPFTDPGAARQAAAQQSLQLDAAQAFRAERDLAVADATCARRTSLTAIGKERENHYIKELPRTYRQALNLSRAFQHRALQRAAALAPPRT
;
A
#
# COMPACT_ATOMS: atom_id res chain seq x y z
N MET A 1 -32.14 38.47 -2.26
CA MET A 1 -32.90 37.94 -1.10
C MET A 1 -32.26 36.60 -0.73
N ARG A 2 -31.51 36.54 0.38
CA ARG A 2 -31.88 35.91 1.69
C ARG A 2 -32.25 34.43 1.52
N ARG A 3 -31.73 33.43 2.25
CA ARG A 3 -30.88 33.26 3.46
C ARG A 3 -30.59 31.72 3.53
N ARG A 4 -29.40 31.24 3.97
CA ARG A 4 -29.08 30.61 5.31
C ARG A 4 -29.96 29.40 5.68
N ASP A 5 -29.58 28.34 6.38
CA ASP A 5 -28.42 27.86 7.17
C ASP A 5 -28.77 26.36 7.51
N GLU A 6 -27.81 25.41 7.59
CA GLU A 6 -27.36 24.67 8.80
C GLU A 6 -28.22 23.54 9.40
N GLY A 7 -27.53 22.52 9.94
CA GLY A 7 -27.91 21.65 11.08
C GLY A 7 -28.71 20.38 10.73
N ASP A 8 -28.18 19.15 10.82
CA ASP A 8 -27.69 18.35 11.96
C ASP A 8 -28.79 17.79 12.90
N THR A 9 -28.51 16.59 13.45
CA THR A 9 -29.23 15.82 14.51
C THR A 9 -30.48 15.03 14.08
N ASP A 10 -30.80 13.80 14.52
CA ASP A 10 -30.51 13.03 15.74
C ASP A 10 -30.52 11.51 15.43
N VAL A 11 -29.63 10.65 15.96
CA VAL A 11 -29.63 10.00 17.31
C VAL A 11 -30.83 9.07 17.56
N ASN A 12 -30.56 7.78 17.81
CA ASN A 12 -31.35 6.89 18.69
C ASN A 12 -30.52 5.62 19.00
N HIS A 13 -29.83 5.56 20.14
CA HIS A 13 -30.30 5.12 21.46
C HIS A 13 -30.57 3.61 21.57
N TRP A 14 -29.60 2.88 22.14
CA TRP A 14 -29.90 1.73 23.00
C TRP A 14 -29.05 1.79 24.26
N GLN A 15 -29.72 2.15 25.36
CA GLN A 15 -29.20 2.18 26.71
C GLN A 15 -29.03 0.75 27.25
N ALA A 16 -27.82 0.44 27.70
CA ALA A 16 -27.53 -0.75 28.50
C ALA A 16 -28.05 -0.54 29.94
N ARG A 17 -28.90 -1.45 30.42
CA ARG A 17 -29.16 -1.61 31.85
C ARG A 17 -28.26 -2.71 32.39
N ALA A 18 -27.26 -2.30 33.17
CA ALA A 18 -26.46 -3.20 34.00
C ALA A 18 -27.25 -3.64 35.23
N ARG A 19 -27.12 -4.91 35.62
CA ARG A 19 -27.37 -5.39 37.00
C ARG A 19 -26.33 -6.44 37.39
N PRO A 20 -25.97 -6.53 38.69
CA PRO A 20 -24.71 -7.07 39.17
C PRO A 20 -24.77 -8.59 39.46
N LEU A 21 -23.60 -9.23 39.41
CA LEU A 21 -23.36 -10.58 39.93
C LEU A 21 -23.23 -10.54 41.46
N PRO A 22 -23.80 -11.50 42.21
CA PRO A 22 -23.48 -11.70 43.61
C PRO A 22 -22.20 -12.53 43.77
N ALA A 23 -21.39 -12.09 44.73
CA ALA A 23 -20.24 -12.81 45.27
C ALA A 23 -20.68 -13.95 46.19
N THR A 24 -20.00 -15.09 46.12
CA THR A 24 -19.93 -16.07 47.22
C THR A 24 -18.51 -16.58 47.37
N THR A 25 -18.02 -16.43 48.60
CA THR A 25 -16.77 -16.94 49.17
C THR A 25 -16.90 -18.40 49.58
N ALA A 26 -15.85 -19.21 49.42
CA ALA A 26 -15.46 -20.22 50.40
C ALA A 26 -14.04 -20.74 50.12
N ALA A 27 -13.22 -20.72 51.17
CA ALA A 27 -11.85 -21.23 51.20
C ALA A 27 -11.83 -22.75 51.47
N ALA A 28 -10.82 -23.44 50.96
CA ALA A 28 -10.30 -24.67 51.56
C ALA A 28 -8.82 -24.86 51.17
N VAL A 29 -7.96 -24.81 52.18
CA VAL A 29 -6.54 -25.15 52.13
C VAL A 29 -6.42 -26.67 52.23
N MET A 30 -5.73 -27.31 51.28
CA MET A 30 -5.04 -28.57 51.52
C MET A 30 -3.73 -28.60 50.74
N ALA A 31 -2.63 -28.64 51.50
CA ALA A 31 -1.29 -28.89 51.00
C ALA A 31 -1.07 -30.41 50.88
N ALA A 32 -0.73 -30.87 49.69
CA ALA A 32 -0.13 -32.18 49.45
C ALA A 32 1.02 -32.01 48.46
N ALA A 33 2.24 -32.23 48.97
CA ALA A 33 3.46 -32.22 48.18
C ALA A 33 3.55 -33.54 47.39
N LEU A 34 3.56 -33.43 46.05
CA LEU A 34 3.96 -34.49 45.15
C LEU A 34 4.95 -33.91 44.13
N LEU A 35 6.14 -34.51 44.10
CA LEU A 35 7.22 -34.23 43.17
C LEU A 35 6.80 -34.65 41.75
N ALA A 36 6.61 -33.68 40.86
CA ALA A 36 6.50 -33.88 39.42
C ALA A 36 7.03 -32.65 38.68
N GLY A 37 7.88 -32.87 37.68
CA GLY A 37 8.73 -31.86 37.04
C GLY A 37 7.98 -30.65 36.49
N CYS A 38 8.53 -29.45 36.75
CA CYS A 38 8.07 -28.22 36.14
C CYS A 38 8.48 -28.18 34.66
N SER A 39 7.61 -28.74 33.82
CA SER A 39 7.35 -28.21 32.49
C SER A 39 7.00 -26.74 32.64
N SER A 40 7.75 -25.86 31.98
CA SER A 40 7.53 -24.42 31.98
C SER A 40 6.21 -24.10 31.24
N ASN A 41 5.08 -24.23 31.95
CA ASN A 41 3.79 -23.66 31.57
C ASN A 41 3.83 -22.15 31.80
N GLN A 42 4.57 -21.45 30.94
CA GLN A 42 4.44 -20.01 30.81
C GLN A 42 3.28 -19.77 29.83
N PRO A 43 2.17 -19.12 30.25
CA PRO A 43 1.19 -18.65 29.28
C PRO A 43 1.94 -17.78 28.26
N PRO A 44 1.62 -17.87 26.95
CA PRO A 44 2.31 -17.07 25.94
C PRO A 44 2.23 -15.61 26.39
N SER A 45 3.41 -15.05 26.70
CA SER A 45 3.54 -13.65 27.07
C SER A 45 2.81 -12.84 26.00
N PRO A 46 1.93 -11.88 26.36
CA PRO A 46 1.37 -10.98 25.36
C PRO A 46 2.56 -10.42 24.59
N ALA A 47 2.56 -10.65 23.26
CA ALA A 47 3.65 -10.28 22.39
C ALA A 47 4.07 -8.86 22.76
N ALA A 48 5.32 -8.69 23.23
CA ALA A 48 5.83 -7.39 23.62
C ALA A 48 5.45 -6.39 22.52
N PRO A 49 4.87 -5.22 22.87
CA PRO A 49 4.44 -4.26 21.86
C PRO A 49 5.62 -4.01 20.95
N PHE A 50 5.40 -4.20 19.64
CA PHE A 50 6.43 -4.13 18.63
C PHE A 50 7.17 -2.80 18.78
N ALA A 51 8.36 -2.84 19.40
CA ALA A 51 9.16 -1.66 19.59
C ALA A 51 9.74 -1.33 18.22
N ALA A 52 9.09 -0.38 17.52
CA ALA A 52 9.60 0.14 16.27
C ALA A 52 11.01 0.68 16.53
N THR A 53 12.02 -0.02 16.01
CA THR A 53 13.41 0.46 16.00
C THR A 53 13.44 1.83 15.34
N ARG A 54 14.19 2.78 15.90
CA ARG A 54 14.38 4.08 15.25
C ARG A 54 15.08 3.86 13.90
N ASN A 55 14.60 4.54 12.85
CA ASN A 55 15.23 4.61 11.53
C ASN A 55 15.18 3.32 10.69
N VAL A 56 14.01 2.67 10.60
CA VAL A 56 13.82 1.62 9.58
C VAL A 56 13.77 2.27 8.20
N HIS A 57 14.63 1.80 7.30
CA HIS A 57 14.72 2.31 5.93
C HIS A 57 13.60 1.73 5.06
N PRO A 58 13.05 2.48 4.09
CA PRO A 58 12.10 1.94 3.12
C PRO A 58 12.68 0.73 2.37
N LEU A 59 11.82 -0.23 2.05
CA LEU A 59 12.18 -1.34 1.15
C LEU A 59 12.30 -0.84 -0.30
N THR A 60 13.11 -1.53 -1.10
CA THR A 60 13.17 -1.31 -2.55
C THR A 60 11.95 -1.91 -3.26
N ASP A 61 11.68 -1.48 -4.49
CA ASP A 61 10.60 -2.04 -5.31
C ASP A 61 10.75 -3.57 -5.46
N ALA A 62 11.97 -4.07 -5.68
CA ALA A 62 12.24 -5.52 -5.76
C ALA A 62 11.86 -6.27 -4.48
N GLN A 63 12.11 -5.68 -3.31
CA GLN A 63 11.77 -6.27 -2.02
C GLN A 63 10.25 -6.25 -1.78
N LEU A 64 9.57 -5.15 -2.11
CA LEU A 64 8.11 -5.06 -2.01
C LEU A 64 7.42 -6.05 -2.95
N LEU A 65 7.92 -6.20 -4.19
CA LEU A 65 7.41 -7.19 -5.14
C LEU A 65 7.60 -8.63 -4.63
N ARG A 66 8.70 -8.92 -3.96
CA ARG A 66 8.92 -10.24 -3.35
C ARG A 66 7.88 -10.54 -2.26
N ILE A 67 7.50 -9.55 -1.45
CA ILE A 67 6.40 -9.69 -0.47
C ILE A 67 5.07 -9.97 -1.19
N SER A 68 4.76 -9.21 -2.25
CA SER A 68 3.55 -9.42 -3.05
C SER A 68 3.51 -10.82 -3.67
N ASP A 69 4.63 -11.29 -4.20
CA ASP A 69 4.76 -12.62 -4.80
C ASP A 69 4.56 -13.74 -3.76
N ALA A 70 5.15 -13.58 -2.57
CA ALA A 70 4.92 -14.49 -1.46
C ALA A 70 3.46 -14.50 -1.01
N GLN A 71 2.79 -13.34 -0.97
CA GLN A 71 1.37 -13.27 -0.64
C GLN A 71 0.51 -14.02 -1.66
N GLN A 72 0.81 -13.90 -2.95
CA GLN A 72 0.12 -14.65 -4.02
C GLN A 72 0.32 -16.16 -3.88
N VAL A 73 1.49 -16.62 -3.44
CA VAL A 73 1.74 -18.05 -3.12
C VAL A 73 0.85 -18.50 -1.95
N LEU A 74 0.77 -17.71 -0.89
CA LEU A 74 -0.05 -18.03 0.28
C LEU A 74 -1.54 -18.04 -0.03
N LEU A 75 -2.03 -17.05 -0.79
CA LEU A 75 -3.41 -17.00 -1.27
C LEU A 75 -3.75 -18.24 -2.09
N ARG A 76 -2.87 -18.63 -3.03
CA ARG A 76 -3.05 -19.86 -3.82
C ARG A 76 -3.18 -21.10 -2.94
N ARG A 77 -2.28 -21.27 -1.97
CA ARG A 77 -2.31 -22.41 -1.04
C ARG A 77 -3.61 -22.45 -0.24
N CYS A 78 -4.04 -21.31 0.29
CA CYS A 78 -5.25 -21.24 1.10
C CYS A 78 -6.52 -21.48 0.29
N MET A 79 -6.66 -20.85 -0.88
CA MET A 79 -7.83 -21.03 -1.73
C MET A 79 -7.96 -22.49 -2.19
N ASN A 80 -6.85 -23.12 -2.57
CA ASN A 80 -6.84 -24.54 -2.95
C ASN A 80 -7.30 -25.45 -1.80
N ARG A 81 -6.90 -25.17 -0.55
CA ARG A 81 -7.40 -25.91 0.63
C ARG A 81 -8.90 -25.73 0.85
N ASN A 82 -9.45 -24.58 0.49
CA ASN A 82 -10.88 -24.32 0.52
C ASN A 82 -11.64 -24.84 -0.71
N GLY A 83 -10.95 -25.59 -1.61
CA GLY A 83 -11.56 -26.19 -2.79
C GLY A 83 -11.72 -25.24 -3.98
N PHE A 84 -11.08 -24.06 -3.95
CA PHE A 84 -11.14 -23.08 -5.03
C PHE A 84 -9.79 -22.94 -5.73
N ALA A 85 -9.81 -23.01 -7.05
CA ALA A 85 -8.61 -22.76 -7.84
C ALA A 85 -8.21 -21.29 -7.74
N TYR A 86 -6.91 -21.04 -7.61
CA TYR A 86 -6.35 -19.69 -7.62
C TYR A 86 -5.02 -19.68 -8.38
N TRP A 87 -4.91 -18.76 -9.33
CA TRP A 87 -3.73 -18.59 -10.16
C TRP A 87 -3.01 -17.33 -9.72
N GLN A 88 -1.68 -17.38 -9.70
CA GLN A 88 -0.90 -16.17 -9.56
C GLN A 88 -1.10 -15.34 -10.83
N ALA A 89 -1.65 -14.13 -10.70
CA ALA A 89 -1.89 -13.27 -11.86
C ALA A 89 -0.57 -12.99 -12.61
N GLN A 90 -0.66 -12.84 -13.93
CA GLN A 90 0.49 -12.49 -14.76
C GLN A 90 1.07 -11.13 -14.33
N ARG A 91 2.40 -11.05 -14.22
CA ARG A 91 3.10 -9.95 -13.57
C ARG A 91 3.88 -9.12 -14.58
N LEU A 92 3.95 -7.82 -14.34
CA LEU A 92 4.99 -6.97 -14.90
C LEU A 92 6.38 -7.46 -14.44
N SER A 93 7.40 -7.25 -15.27
CA SER A 93 8.80 -7.53 -14.87
C SER A 93 9.24 -6.60 -13.72
N LEU A 94 10.40 -6.86 -13.11
CA LEU A 94 10.97 -5.95 -12.11
C LEU A 94 11.15 -4.54 -12.70
N GLU A 95 11.71 -4.46 -13.90
CA GLU A 95 11.94 -3.19 -14.62
C GLU A 95 10.63 -2.42 -14.90
N GLU A 96 9.56 -3.13 -15.24
CA GLU A 96 8.25 -2.56 -15.54
C GLU A 96 7.46 -2.19 -14.28
N SER A 97 7.76 -2.80 -13.13
CA SER A 97 7.04 -2.62 -11.87
C SER A 97 7.58 -1.47 -11.00
N ARG A 98 8.51 -0.68 -11.51
CA ARG A 98 9.16 0.39 -10.75
C ARG A 98 8.20 1.53 -10.41
N THR A 99 8.36 2.13 -9.25
CA THR A 99 7.56 3.30 -8.85
C THR A 99 8.12 4.56 -9.50
N ALA A 100 7.33 5.24 -10.33
CA ALA A 100 7.66 6.59 -10.79
C ALA A 100 7.32 7.60 -9.68
N GLY A 101 8.32 8.34 -9.20
CA GLY A 101 8.11 9.47 -8.29
C GLY A 101 7.48 10.67 -9.03
N TYR A 102 7.54 11.86 -8.41
CA TYR A 102 7.07 13.10 -9.04
C TYR A 102 7.68 13.33 -10.44
N VAL A 103 8.97 13.03 -10.58
CA VAL A 103 9.67 12.99 -11.87
C VAL A 103 10.71 11.88 -11.86
N SER A 104 10.96 11.29 -13.03
CA SER A 104 12.03 10.31 -13.26
C SER A 104 13.21 11.02 -13.90
N ASP A 105 14.42 10.77 -13.42
CA ASP A 105 15.67 11.24 -14.03
C ASP A 105 16.43 10.10 -14.76
N ASP A 106 15.76 8.96 -14.98
CA ASP A 106 16.28 7.82 -15.71
C ASP A 106 15.98 7.92 -17.22
N VAL A 107 16.95 8.49 -17.93
CA VAL A 107 16.88 8.70 -19.39
C VAL A 107 16.86 7.36 -20.15
N ASN A 108 17.53 6.31 -19.66
CA ASN A 108 17.60 5.04 -20.36
C ASN A 108 16.26 4.31 -20.32
N TRP A 109 15.57 4.34 -19.18
CA TRP A 109 14.23 3.82 -19.12
C TRP A 109 13.25 4.65 -19.93
N ALA A 110 13.36 5.99 -19.92
CA ALA A 110 12.50 6.86 -20.74
C ALA A 110 12.66 6.54 -22.24
N ARG A 111 13.88 6.26 -22.71
CA ARG A 111 14.12 5.81 -24.10
C ARG A 111 13.42 4.49 -24.43
N LYS A 112 13.35 3.57 -23.47
CA LYS A 112 12.79 2.23 -23.68
C LYS A 112 11.28 2.19 -23.52
N HIS A 113 10.73 2.93 -22.56
CA HIS A 113 9.34 2.80 -22.11
C HIS A 113 8.52 4.09 -22.20
N GLY A 114 9.13 5.22 -22.58
CA GLY A 114 8.47 6.53 -22.56
C GLY A 114 8.07 6.93 -21.14
N TYR A 115 6.80 7.29 -20.94
CA TYR A 115 6.18 7.44 -19.61
C TYR A 115 5.57 6.13 -19.10
N GLY A 116 5.61 5.05 -19.89
CA GLY A 116 5.11 3.74 -19.52
C GLY A 116 3.75 3.39 -20.10
N SER A 117 3.23 4.09 -21.11
CA SER A 117 1.90 3.79 -21.68
C SER A 117 1.74 2.34 -22.12
N ARG A 118 2.77 1.75 -22.73
CA ARG A 118 2.77 0.34 -23.16
C ARG A 118 2.77 -0.62 -21.98
N ILE A 119 3.41 -0.25 -20.88
CA ILE A 119 3.37 -1.01 -19.62
C ILE A 119 1.95 -0.95 -19.04
N THR A 120 1.32 0.23 -19.02
CA THR A 120 -0.08 0.39 -18.59
C THR A 120 -1.03 -0.46 -19.45
N VAL A 121 -0.88 -0.44 -20.78
CA VAL A 121 -1.70 -1.26 -21.69
C VAL A 121 -1.49 -2.76 -21.44
N LYS A 122 -0.25 -3.18 -21.15
CA LYS A 122 0.09 -4.57 -20.81
C LYS A 122 -0.53 -4.98 -19.47
N ASP A 123 -0.43 -4.13 -18.45
CA ASP A 123 -1.01 -4.37 -17.13
C ASP A 123 -2.55 -4.42 -17.20
N ASP A 124 -3.17 -3.47 -17.89
CA ASP A 124 -4.61 -3.45 -18.13
C ASP A 124 -5.09 -4.70 -18.86
N ARG A 125 -4.34 -5.17 -19.88
CA ARG A 125 -4.63 -6.43 -20.56
C ARG A 125 -4.52 -7.61 -19.59
N SER A 126 -3.50 -7.63 -18.75
CA SER A 126 -3.30 -8.70 -17.75
C SER A 126 -4.43 -8.71 -16.71
N ARG A 127 -4.92 -7.55 -16.27
CA ARG A 127 -6.07 -7.41 -15.38
C ARG A 127 -7.38 -7.87 -16.04
N ARG A 128 -7.62 -7.49 -17.30
CA ARG A 128 -8.82 -7.93 -18.06
C ARG A 128 -8.85 -9.44 -18.29
N HIS A 129 -7.71 -10.07 -18.53
CA HIS A 129 -7.60 -11.51 -18.77
C HIS A 129 -7.18 -12.27 -17.50
N ASN A 130 -7.46 -11.73 -16.31
CA ASN A 130 -7.08 -12.37 -15.06
C ASN A 130 -7.85 -13.70 -14.89
N PRO A 131 -7.16 -14.85 -14.84
CA PRO A 131 -7.81 -16.16 -14.75
C PRO A 131 -8.66 -16.32 -13.48
N ASN A 132 -8.33 -15.63 -12.40
CA ASN A 132 -9.15 -15.68 -11.17
C ASN A 132 -10.52 -15.03 -11.37
N ILE A 133 -10.60 -13.97 -12.20
CA ILE A 133 -11.88 -13.31 -12.52
C ILE A 133 -12.74 -14.23 -13.39
N ALA A 134 -12.15 -14.82 -14.43
CA ALA A 134 -12.83 -15.75 -15.31
C ALA A 134 -13.32 -16.99 -14.55
N TYR A 135 -12.47 -17.56 -13.68
CA TYR A 135 -12.85 -18.67 -12.83
C TYR A 135 -13.99 -18.31 -11.88
N HIS A 136 -13.90 -17.19 -11.17
CA HIS A 136 -14.98 -16.74 -10.28
C HIS A 136 -16.31 -16.54 -11.04
N ALA A 137 -16.28 -15.95 -12.24
CA ALA A 137 -17.45 -15.77 -13.08
C ALA A 137 -18.07 -17.09 -13.58
N SER A 138 -17.26 -18.15 -13.68
CA SER A 138 -17.72 -19.49 -14.08
C SER A 138 -18.46 -20.26 -12.97
N LEU A 139 -18.34 -19.83 -11.71
CA LEU A 139 -18.94 -20.49 -10.55
C LEU A 139 -20.45 -20.21 -10.48
N SER A 140 -21.22 -21.20 -9.99
CA SER A 140 -22.63 -20.97 -9.61
C SER A 140 -22.73 -19.90 -8.53
N ALA A 141 -23.90 -19.24 -8.38
CA ALA A 141 -24.07 -18.18 -7.39
C ALA A 141 -23.74 -18.64 -5.94
N ALA A 142 -24.12 -19.87 -5.59
CA ALA A 142 -23.80 -20.47 -4.31
C ALA A 142 -22.30 -20.73 -4.14
N GLN A 143 -21.61 -21.19 -5.19
CA GLN A 143 -20.15 -21.38 -5.15
C GLN A 143 -19.40 -20.06 -5.12
N ARG A 144 -19.89 -19.01 -5.80
CA ARG A 144 -19.32 -17.65 -5.70
C ARG A 144 -19.35 -17.14 -4.27
N GLY A 145 -20.49 -17.24 -3.58
CA GLY A 145 -20.59 -16.87 -2.17
C GLY A 145 -19.61 -17.64 -1.27
N LYS A 146 -19.41 -18.95 -1.51
CA LYS A 146 -18.40 -19.75 -0.79
C LYS A 146 -16.96 -19.34 -1.15
N CYS A 147 -16.69 -19.00 -2.41
CA CYS A 147 -15.39 -18.54 -2.89
C CYS A 147 -15.02 -17.19 -2.28
N ASP A 148 -15.96 -16.25 -2.24
CA ASP A 148 -15.80 -14.94 -1.61
C ASP A 148 -15.56 -15.10 -0.11
N ALA A 149 -16.38 -15.93 0.56
CA ALA A 149 -16.19 -16.23 1.98
C ALA A 149 -14.84 -16.88 2.28
N ALA A 150 -14.34 -17.76 1.40
CA ALA A 150 -12.99 -18.32 1.53
C ALA A 150 -11.91 -17.25 1.33
N MET A 151 -12.13 -16.28 0.43
CA MET A 151 -11.18 -15.21 0.14
C MET A 151 -11.06 -14.21 1.30
N ASP A 152 -12.17 -13.66 1.78
CA ASP A 152 -12.20 -12.52 2.71
C ASP A 152 -12.88 -12.81 4.07
N GLY A 153 -13.40 -14.01 4.25
CA GLY A 153 -14.10 -14.45 5.47
C GLY A 153 -15.61 -14.26 5.45
N GLY A 154 -16.17 -13.65 4.40
CA GLY A 154 -17.62 -13.47 4.23
C GLY A 154 -18.21 -12.33 5.06
N LEU A 155 -19.55 -12.22 5.03
CA LEU A 155 -20.26 -11.08 5.62
C LEU A 155 -20.15 -10.96 7.15
N ASP A 156 -19.86 -12.07 7.83
CA ASP A 156 -19.73 -12.13 9.29
C ASP A 156 -18.29 -11.96 9.78
N ALA A 157 -17.32 -11.83 8.86
CA ALA A 157 -15.93 -11.63 9.23
C ALA A 157 -15.75 -10.34 10.04
N PRO A 158 -14.92 -10.36 11.11
CA PRO A 158 -14.59 -9.17 11.87
C PRO A 158 -14.13 -8.03 10.98
N VAL A 159 -14.62 -6.82 11.22
CA VAL A 159 -14.16 -5.64 10.49
C VAL A 159 -13.08 -4.95 11.29
N ILE A 160 -11.97 -4.64 10.62
CA ILE A 160 -10.87 -3.86 11.20
C ILE A 160 -10.81 -2.48 10.55
N THR A 161 -10.43 -1.49 11.35
CA THR A 161 -10.47 -0.08 10.98
C THR A 161 -9.13 0.59 11.18
N ALA A 162 -8.89 1.62 10.35
CA ALA A 162 -7.75 2.52 10.46
C ALA A 162 -8.19 3.96 10.20
N ASP A 163 -7.83 4.86 11.11
CA ASP A 163 -8.11 6.29 11.02
C ASP A 163 -7.07 6.99 10.15
N LEU A 164 -7.53 7.96 9.35
CA LEU A 164 -6.66 8.74 8.47
C LEU A 164 -6.33 10.12 9.06
N PRO A 165 -5.13 10.69 8.80
CA PRO A 165 -4.68 11.95 9.40
C PRO A 165 -5.55 13.18 9.17
N ARG A 166 -6.37 13.20 8.10
CA ARG A 166 -7.26 14.33 7.75
C ARG A 166 -8.73 13.99 7.99
N GLY A 167 -9.01 12.99 8.83
CA GLY A 167 -10.33 12.41 9.01
C GLY A 167 -10.63 11.32 7.98
N GLY A 168 -11.69 10.56 8.26
CA GLY A 168 -12.06 9.37 7.51
C GLY A 168 -11.52 8.08 8.13
N ILE A 169 -12.25 6.99 7.89
CA ILE A 169 -11.95 5.66 8.42
C ILE A 169 -11.92 4.68 7.25
N VAL A 170 -10.80 3.97 7.09
CA VAL A 170 -10.70 2.85 6.17
C VAL A 170 -11.06 1.58 6.91
N LYS A 171 -11.92 0.76 6.31
CA LYS A 171 -12.39 -0.51 6.87
C LYS A 171 -12.04 -1.65 5.93
N LYS A 172 -11.69 -2.82 6.49
CA LYS A 172 -11.65 -4.08 5.73
C LYS A 172 -12.16 -5.23 6.59
N ARG A 173 -12.67 -6.27 5.94
CA ARG A 173 -12.91 -7.56 6.58
C ARG A 173 -11.57 -8.22 6.90
N GLU A 174 -11.47 -8.76 8.10
CA GLU A 174 -10.36 -9.57 8.56
C GLU A 174 -10.82 -11.02 8.63
N GLY A 175 -10.70 -11.71 7.51
CA GLY A 175 -11.01 -13.13 7.43
C GLY A 175 -10.45 -13.77 6.16
N GLY A 176 -10.74 -15.06 6.03
CA GLY A 176 -10.40 -15.85 4.86
C GLY A 176 -8.90 -15.94 4.56
N CYS A 177 -8.61 -16.28 3.33
CA CYS A 177 -7.25 -16.46 2.82
C CYS A 177 -6.44 -15.17 2.80
N VAL A 178 -7.09 -14.00 2.66
CA VAL A 178 -6.41 -12.70 2.77
C VAL A 178 -5.83 -12.53 4.18
N ALA A 179 -6.64 -12.66 5.23
CA ALA A 179 -6.16 -12.48 6.60
C ALA A 179 -5.13 -13.56 7.00
N GLU A 180 -5.30 -14.81 6.54
CA GLU A 180 -4.30 -15.86 6.78
C GLU A 180 -2.94 -15.51 6.13
N SER A 181 -2.95 -15.03 4.88
CA SER A 181 -1.72 -14.62 4.18
C SER A 181 -1.03 -13.45 4.88
N GLU A 182 -1.80 -12.45 5.33
CA GLU A 182 -1.28 -11.30 6.04
C GLU A 182 -0.73 -11.69 7.42
N LYS A 183 -1.40 -12.59 8.15
CA LYS A 183 -0.90 -13.10 9.43
C LYS A 183 0.43 -13.84 9.27
N GLN A 184 0.54 -14.66 8.22
CA GLN A 184 1.79 -15.37 7.92
C GLN A 184 2.91 -14.39 7.55
N LEU A 185 2.66 -13.34 6.77
CA LEU A 185 3.69 -12.38 6.37
C LEU A 185 4.03 -11.36 7.47
N TYR A 186 3.03 -10.70 8.04
CA TYR A 186 3.22 -9.55 8.93
C TYR A 186 3.10 -9.91 10.41
N GLY A 187 2.37 -10.98 10.74
CA GLY A 187 2.06 -11.39 12.12
C GLY A 187 0.79 -10.69 12.62
N ASP A 188 0.94 -9.52 13.20
CA ASP A 188 -0.19 -8.71 13.68
C ASP A 188 -0.89 -8.02 12.52
N VAL A 189 -2.00 -8.60 12.05
CA VAL A 189 -2.79 -8.11 10.91
C VAL A 189 -3.42 -6.75 11.19
N ARG A 190 -3.91 -6.52 12.42
CA ARG A 190 -4.55 -5.26 12.82
C ARG A 190 -3.54 -4.13 12.95
N GLY A 191 -2.42 -4.41 13.61
CA GLY A 191 -1.31 -3.47 13.71
C GLY A 191 -0.72 -3.13 12.35
N TRP A 192 -0.50 -4.14 11.49
CA TRP A 192 -0.06 -3.94 10.11
C TRP A 192 -1.03 -3.05 9.33
N PHE A 193 -2.32 -3.39 9.32
CA PHE A 193 -3.33 -2.64 8.57
C PHE A 193 -3.39 -1.17 8.99
N ARG A 194 -3.40 -0.89 10.30
CA ARG A 194 -3.40 0.49 10.81
C ARG A 194 -2.13 1.24 10.44
N ALA A 195 -0.96 0.61 10.61
CA ALA A 195 0.31 1.24 10.29
C ALA A 195 0.45 1.50 8.79
N ASP A 196 0.02 0.56 7.93
CA ASP A 196 0.02 0.68 6.47
C ASP A 196 -0.89 1.82 5.99
N LYS A 197 -2.15 1.84 6.44
CA LYS A 197 -3.11 2.89 6.05
C LYS A 197 -2.75 4.26 6.56
N LEU A 198 -2.21 4.36 7.76
CA LEU A 198 -1.66 5.61 8.26
C LEU A 198 -0.44 6.04 7.43
N ALA A 199 0.56 5.18 7.25
CA ALA A 199 1.78 5.50 6.50
C ALA A 199 1.50 5.97 5.07
N SER A 200 0.64 5.24 4.35
CA SER A 200 0.28 5.54 2.95
C SER A 200 -0.51 6.85 2.79
N SER A 201 -1.20 7.31 3.82
CA SER A 201 -2.01 8.54 3.76
C SER A 201 -1.27 9.81 4.20
N LEU A 202 -0.04 9.68 4.74
CA LEU A 202 0.73 10.84 5.22
C LEU A 202 1.21 11.77 4.10
N GLN A 203 1.27 11.32 2.85
CA GLN A 203 1.59 12.17 1.69
C GLN A 203 0.72 13.41 1.63
N ALA A 204 -0.58 13.29 1.98
CA ALA A 204 -1.52 14.41 2.01
C ALA A 204 -1.17 15.52 3.02
N LEU A 205 -0.21 15.28 3.93
CA LEU A 205 0.25 16.24 4.93
C LEU A 205 1.51 17.00 4.50
N TYR A 206 2.38 16.37 3.71
CA TYR A 206 3.68 16.94 3.36
C TYR A 206 3.85 17.29 1.89
N VAL A 207 3.17 16.62 0.96
CA VAL A 207 3.30 16.92 -0.48
C VAL A 207 2.92 18.37 -0.80
N PRO A 208 1.82 18.95 -0.28
CA PRO A 208 1.53 20.37 -0.52
C PRO A 208 2.63 21.32 -0.04
N LYS A 209 3.32 20.96 1.07
CA LYS A 209 4.44 21.76 1.58
C LYS A 209 5.66 21.67 0.66
N ILE A 210 5.96 20.49 0.10
CA ILE A 210 7.01 20.33 -0.93
C ILE A 210 6.68 21.20 -2.15
N MET A 211 5.43 21.17 -2.63
CA MET A 211 5.03 21.91 -3.82
C MET A 211 5.11 23.44 -3.62
N ALA A 212 4.99 23.93 -2.38
CA ALA A 212 5.15 25.33 -2.03
C ALA A 212 6.59 25.71 -1.61
N ASP A 213 7.50 24.73 -1.52
CA ASP A 213 8.84 24.93 -0.98
C ASP A 213 9.73 25.76 -1.93
N PRO A 214 10.39 26.85 -1.48
CA PRO A 214 11.22 27.69 -2.33
C PRO A 214 12.35 26.95 -3.05
N LYS A 215 12.94 25.94 -2.40
CA LYS A 215 14.02 25.13 -3.01
C LYS A 215 13.45 24.29 -4.15
N PHE A 216 12.30 23.66 -3.92
CA PHE A 216 11.63 22.84 -4.92
C PHE A 216 11.11 23.67 -6.10
N THR A 217 10.43 24.79 -5.83
CA THR A 217 9.86 25.66 -6.88
C THR A 217 10.93 26.30 -7.74
N THR A 218 12.08 26.68 -7.17
CA THR A 218 13.25 27.15 -7.93
C THR A 218 13.76 26.07 -8.88
N THR A 219 13.93 24.84 -8.42
CA THR A 219 14.37 23.73 -9.26
C THR A 219 13.33 23.35 -10.32
N LEU A 220 12.04 23.41 -9.98
CA LEU A 220 10.94 23.19 -10.92
C LEU A 220 10.94 24.24 -12.04
N SER A 221 11.20 25.51 -11.71
CA SER A 221 11.34 26.58 -12.71
C SER A 221 12.53 26.32 -13.64
N ALA A 222 13.68 25.91 -13.10
CA ALA A 222 14.84 25.55 -13.90
C ALA A 222 14.56 24.35 -14.83
N TRP A 223 13.82 23.35 -14.34
CA TRP A 223 13.36 22.21 -15.15
C TRP A 223 12.45 22.69 -16.29
N SER A 224 11.47 23.55 -16.00
CA SER A 224 10.55 24.08 -17.01
C SER A 224 11.28 24.88 -18.09
N GLN A 225 12.27 25.69 -17.71
CA GLN A 225 13.12 26.40 -18.67
C GLN A 225 13.95 25.44 -19.54
N CYS A 226 14.44 24.33 -18.97
CA CYS A 226 15.12 23.29 -19.74
C CYS A 226 14.18 22.66 -20.76
N MET A 227 12.97 22.28 -20.33
CA MET A 227 11.95 21.70 -21.19
C MET A 227 11.56 22.63 -22.34
N ASN A 228 11.39 23.93 -22.05
CA ASN A 228 11.10 24.94 -23.07
C ASN A 228 12.21 25.02 -24.14
N ARG A 229 13.48 25.00 -23.74
CA ARG A 229 14.62 24.97 -24.69
C ARG A 229 14.65 23.71 -25.56
N THR A 230 14.06 22.62 -25.10
CA THR A 230 13.91 21.38 -25.87
C THR A 230 12.62 21.34 -26.71
N GLY A 231 11.87 22.44 -26.79
CA GLY A 231 10.63 22.53 -27.58
C GLY A 231 9.38 22.02 -26.85
N HIS A 232 9.45 21.83 -25.53
CA HIS A 232 8.36 21.31 -24.70
C HIS A 232 8.03 22.31 -23.60
N PRO A 233 7.15 23.31 -23.82
CA PRO A 233 6.93 24.42 -22.90
C PRO A 233 6.00 24.05 -21.71
N PHE A 234 6.35 23.01 -20.96
CA PHE A 234 5.59 22.57 -19.79
C PHE A 234 6.08 23.25 -18.50
N THR A 235 5.13 23.60 -17.63
CA THR A 235 5.39 24.25 -16.34
C THR A 235 5.69 23.26 -15.22
N ASP A 236 5.24 22.01 -15.36
CA ASP A 236 5.53 20.93 -14.42
C ASP A 236 5.51 19.54 -15.10
N PRO A 237 6.20 18.53 -14.53
CA PRO A 237 6.23 17.16 -15.07
C PRO A 237 4.86 16.49 -15.19
N GLY A 238 3.90 16.86 -14.35
CA GLY A 238 2.52 16.33 -14.41
C GLY A 238 1.82 16.76 -15.69
N ALA A 239 1.92 18.05 -16.04
CA ALA A 239 1.40 18.59 -17.28
C ALA A 239 1.99 17.91 -18.52
N ALA A 240 3.30 17.63 -18.52
CA ALA A 240 3.95 16.91 -19.62
C ALA A 240 3.38 15.48 -19.81
N ARG A 241 3.18 14.75 -18.71
CA ARG A 241 2.56 13.40 -18.76
C ARG A 241 1.11 13.45 -19.20
N GLN A 242 0.34 14.42 -18.71
CA GLN A 242 -1.06 14.58 -19.09
C GLN A 242 -1.18 14.92 -20.58
N ALA A 243 -0.32 15.78 -21.11
CA ALA A 243 -0.29 16.11 -22.53
C ALA A 243 0.03 14.88 -23.39
N ALA A 244 1.02 14.05 -22.99
CA ALA A 244 1.29 12.78 -23.67
C ALA A 244 0.07 11.84 -23.67
N ALA A 245 -0.62 11.72 -22.53
CA ALA A 245 -1.82 10.90 -22.41
C ALA A 245 -2.96 11.42 -23.31
N GLN A 246 -3.18 12.74 -23.34
CA GLN A 246 -4.19 13.36 -24.21
C GLN A 246 -3.85 13.19 -25.69
N GLN A 247 -2.59 13.40 -26.07
CA GLN A 247 -2.13 13.22 -27.43
C GLN A 247 -2.31 11.78 -27.92
N SER A 248 -2.15 10.79 -27.03
CA SER A 248 -2.35 9.37 -27.36
C SER A 248 -3.78 9.04 -27.80
N LEU A 249 -4.77 9.86 -27.44
CA LEU A 249 -6.16 9.67 -27.87
C LEU A 249 -6.41 10.07 -29.33
N GLN A 250 -5.49 10.84 -29.93
CA GLN A 250 -5.64 11.42 -31.27
C GLN A 250 -4.68 10.79 -32.30
N LEU A 251 -3.75 9.96 -31.84
CA LEU A 251 -2.72 9.35 -32.67
C LEU A 251 -2.87 7.83 -32.73
N ASP A 252 -2.33 7.21 -33.77
CA ASP A 252 -2.15 5.76 -33.74
C ASP A 252 -1.17 5.36 -32.64
N ALA A 253 -1.24 4.10 -32.17
CA ALA A 253 -0.47 3.64 -31.02
C ALA A 253 1.06 3.73 -31.21
N ALA A 254 1.57 3.62 -32.46
CA ALA A 254 2.99 3.71 -32.72
C ALA A 254 3.47 5.17 -32.74
N GLN A 255 2.68 6.07 -33.34
CA GLN A 255 2.90 7.51 -33.30
C GLN A 255 2.82 8.06 -31.88
N ALA A 256 1.77 7.71 -31.14
CA ALA A 256 1.57 8.10 -29.74
C ALA A 256 2.77 7.72 -28.88
N PHE A 257 3.24 6.48 -28.99
CA PHE A 257 4.40 6.03 -28.23
C PHE A 257 5.70 6.73 -28.63
N ARG A 258 5.91 7.04 -29.93
CA ARG A 258 7.09 7.81 -30.34
C ARG A 258 7.08 9.21 -29.74
N ALA A 259 5.95 9.91 -29.81
CA ALA A 259 5.79 11.25 -29.24
C ALA A 259 5.96 11.24 -27.71
N GLU A 260 5.33 10.29 -27.03
CA GLU A 260 5.49 10.09 -25.58
C GLU A 260 6.95 9.82 -25.20
N ARG A 261 7.63 8.93 -25.94
CA ARG A 261 9.03 8.59 -25.67
C ARG A 261 9.93 9.80 -25.82
N ASP A 262 9.78 10.56 -26.89
CA ASP A 262 10.62 11.72 -27.15
C ASP A 262 10.41 12.78 -26.06
N LEU A 263 9.15 13.02 -25.64
CA LEU A 263 8.83 13.90 -24.52
C LEU A 263 9.37 13.38 -23.17
N ALA A 264 9.23 12.08 -22.88
CA ALA A 264 9.71 11.48 -21.64
C ALA A 264 11.25 11.51 -21.54
N VAL A 265 11.95 11.38 -22.67
CA VAL A 265 13.40 11.51 -22.73
C VAL A 265 13.83 12.95 -22.43
N ALA A 266 13.12 13.94 -22.96
CA ALA A 266 13.35 15.34 -22.62
C ALA A 266 13.09 15.61 -21.13
N ASP A 267 11.95 15.15 -20.59
CA ASP A 267 11.59 15.27 -19.17
C ASP A 267 12.69 14.69 -18.28
N ALA A 268 13.08 13.43 -18.51
CA ALA A 268 14.10 12.77 -17.70
C ALA A 268 15.48 13.43 -17.81
N THR A 269 15.84 13.92 -19.00
CA THR A 269 17.10 14.64 -19.20
C THR A 269 17.10 15.97 -18.44
N CYS A 270 16.02 16.74 -18.52
CA CYS A 270 15.88 17.99 -17.79
C CYS A 270 15.80 17.78 -16.28
N ALA A 271 15.10 16.73 -15.82
CA ALA A 271 15.04 16.36 -14.41
C ALA A 271 16.42 16.01 -13.86
N ARG A 272 17.22 15.24 -14.62
CA ARG A 272 18.60 14.92 -14.27
C ARG A 272 19.49 16.17 -14.22
N ARG A 273 19.46 17.01 -15.26
CA ARG A 273 20.30 18.21 -15.36
C ARG A 273 20.02 19.23 -14.25
N THR A 274 18.78 19.33 -13.80
CA THR A 274 18.35 20.29 -12.78
C THR A 274 18.31 19.70 -11.38
N SER A 275 18.58 18.40 -11.24
CA SER A 275 18.48 17.66 -9.97
C SER A 275 17.07 17.67 -9.36
N LEU A 276 16.00 17.82 -10.17
CA LEU A 276 14.63 17.93 -9.68
C LEU A 276 14.21 16.72 -8.83
N THR A 277 14.58 15.50 -9.25
CA THR A 277 14.33 14.27 -8.48
C THR A 277 15.03 14.29 -7.12
N ALA A 278 16.32 14.66 -7.09
CA ALA A 278 17.13 14.67 -5.88
C ALA A 278 16.65 15.73 -4.88
N ILE A 279 16.35 16.94 -5.35
CA ILE A 279 15.77 18.02 -4.53
C ILE A 279 14.39 17.64 -4.02
N GLY A 280 13.54 17.05 -4.86
CA GLY A 280 12.22 16.54 -4.43
C GLY A 280 12.34 15.54 -3.27
N LYS A 281 13.25 14.55 -3.38
CA LYS A 281 13.51 13.56 -2.33
C LYS A 281 14.11 14.17 -1.07
N GLU A 282 14.99 15.17 -1.21
CA GLU A 282 15.52 15.91 -0.07
C GLU A 282 14.41 16.64 0.69
N ARG A 283 13.53 17.37 -0.02
CA ARG A 283 12.42 18.10 0.59
C ARG A 283 11.38 17.15 1.19
N GLU A 284 11.10 16.03 0.55
CA GLU A 284 10.28 14.96 1.12
C GLU A 284 10.83 14.48 2.47
N ASN A 285 12.12 14.14 2.52
CA ASN A 285 12.76 13.72 3.77
C ASN A 285 12.73 14.80 4.85
N HIS A 286 12.85 16.08 4.47
CA HIS A 286 12.72 17.20 5.39
C HIS A 286 11.31 17.26 6.00
N TYR A 287 10.25 17.29 5.19
CA TYR A 287 8.89 17.40 5.71
C TYR A 287 8.40 16.13 6.43
N ILE A 288 8.90 14.94 6.07
CA ILE A 288 8.67 13.72 6.85
C ILE A 288 9.27 13.86 8.27
N LYS A 289 10.43 14.50 8.42
CA LYS A 289 11.03 14.75 9.74
C LYS A 289 10.22 15.75 10.57
N GLU A 290 9.55 16.70 9.92
CA GLU A 290 8.68 17.68 10.59
C GLU A 290 7.32 17.12 11.02
N LEU A 291 6.88 15.98 10.48
CA LEU A 291 5.61 15.37 10.89
C LEU A 291 5.58 15.12 12.41
N PRO A 292 4.40 15.24 13.07
CA PRO A 292 4.23 14.85 14.47
C PRO A 292 4.88 13.49 14.81
N ARG A 293 5.42 13.37 16.03
CA ARG A 293 6.12 12.17 16.50
C ARG A 293 5.30 10.90 16.30
N THR A 294 3.98 10.97 16.51
CA THR A 294 3.03 9.87 16.33
C THR A 294 3.03 9.35 14.88
N TYR A 295 3.01 10.25 13.89
CA TYR A 295 3.05 9.86 12.47
C TYR A 295 4.41 9.29 12.06
N ARG A 296 5.51 9.86 12.57
CA ARG A 296 6.85 9.28 12.33
C ARG A 296 6.99 7.88 12.93
N GLN A 297 6.39 7.65 14.11
CA GLN A 297 6.34 6.32 14.72
C GLN A 297 5.51 5.33 13.89
N ALA A 298 4.37 5.76 13.35
CA ALA A 298 3.56 4.95 12.46
C ALA A 298 4.30 4.57 11.16
N LEU A 299 5.04 5.50 10.55
CA LEU A 299 5.91 5.22 9.40
C LEU A 299 6.95 4.15 9.74
N ASN A 300 7.66 4.29 10.86
CA ASN A 300 8.66 3.31 11.29
C ASN A 300 8.01 1.95 11.58
N LEU A 301 6.84 1.92 12.19
CA LEU A 301 6.10 0.69 12.48
C LEU A 301 5.69 -0.01 11.17
N SER A 302 5.15 0.71 10.20
CA SER A 302 4.80 0.16 8.88
C SER A 302 6.01 -0.46 8.19
N ARG A 303 7.14 0.25 8.15
CA ARG A 303 8.38 -0.27 7.56
C ARG A 303 8.87 -1.52 8.29
N ALA A 304 8.77 -1.54 9.61
CA ALA A 304 9.22 -2.68 10.37
C ALA A 304 8.36 -3.94 10.13
N PHE A 305 7.04 -3.77 9.94
CA PHE A 305 6.17 -4.83 9.44
C PHE A 305 6.59 -5.31 8.04
N GLN A 306 6.89 -4.39 7.12
CA GLN A 306 7.37 -4.74 5.77
C GLN A 306 8.69 -5.53 5.81
N HIS A 307 9.66 -5.13 6.64
CA HIS A 307 10.93 -5.85 6.79
C HIS A 307 10.73 -7.27 7.33
N ARG A 308 9.85 -7.45 8.31
CA ARG A 308 9.46 -8.79 8.79
C ARG A 308 8.80 -9.62 7.69
N ALA A 309 7.89 -9.02 6.94
CA ALA A 309 7.24 -9.67 5.81
C ALA A 309 8.24 -10.07 4.74
N LEU A 310 9.25 -9.24 4.45
CA LEU A 310 10.33 -9.57 3.52
C LEU A 310 11.13 -10.80 3.98
N GLN A 311 11.49 -10.87 5.27
CA GLN A 311 12.19 -12.02 5.83
C GLN A 311 11.40 -13.32 5.62
N ARG A 312 10.09 -13.29 5.87
CA ARG A 312 9.22 -14.47 5.68
C ARG A 312 8.94 -14.76 4.21
N ALA A 313 8.79 -13.73 3.38
CA ALA A 313 8.61 -13.83 1.95
C ALA A 313 9.80 -14.53 1.27
N ALA A 314 11.00 -14.42 1.85
CA ALA A 314 12.18 -15.04 1.28
C ALA A 314 12.11 -16.56 1.17
N ALA A 315 11.37 -17.23 2.07
CA ALA A 315 11.12 -18.66 2.04
C ALA A 315 9.98 -19.08 1.10
N LEU A 316 9.21 -18.11 0.58
CA LEU A 316 7.98 -18.36 -0.19
C LEU A 316 8.10 -18.00 -1.66
N ALA A 317 8.91 -16.98 -1.99
CA ALA A 317 9.12 -16.53 -3.35
C ALA A 317 10.60 -16.16 -3.58
N PRO A 318 11.20 -16.53 -4.72
CA PRO A 318 12.51 -16.03 -5.11
C PRO A 318 12.43 -14.52 -5.43
N PRO A 319 13.55 -13.79 -5.34
CA PRO A 319 13.59 -12.43 -5.87
C PRO A 319 13.34 -12.45 -7.38
N ARG A 320 12.66 -11.41 -7.90
CA ARG A 320 12.58 -11.20 -9.36
C ARG A 320 13.94 -10.75 -9.87
N THR A 321 14.35 -11.27 -11.02
CA THR A 321 15.55 -10.87 -11.77
C THR A 321 15.20 -9.86 -12.86
#